data_AF-A0A920VSG1-F1
#
_entry.id   AF-A0A920VSG1-F1
#
_cell.length_a   1.000
_cell.length_b   1.000
_cell.length_c   1.000
_cell.angle_alpha   90.00
_cell.angle_beta   90.00
_cell.angle_gamma   90.00
#
_symmetry.space_group_name_H-M   'P 1'
#
loop_
_entity.id
_entity.type
_entity.pdbx_description
1 polymer ?
#
loop_
_entity_poly.entity_id
_entity_poly.type
_entity_poly.pdbx_seq_one_letter_code
_entity_poly.pdbx_strand_id
1 'polypeptide(L)'
;MGGCLLTSSVSWGTGIFGVKHRPPDPSVVGDRWRQMWRDRLESGSVPLISWLKHQQRDEFWQHGSVCENYDAIDCAVYAVGDGQMVIQMQFFD
;
A
#
# COMPACT_ATOMS: atom_id res chain seq x y z
N MET A 1 -16.14 12.73 5.90
CA MET A 1 -15.75 11.43 6.48
C MET A 1 -14.61 11.69 7.47
N GLY A 2 -14.90 11.78 8.77
CA GLY A 2 -13.98 12.27 9.81
C GLY A 2 -12.96 11.25 10.29
N GLY A 3 -12.05 10.80 9.41
CA GLY A 3 -10.90 9.99 9.81
C GLY A 3 -11.18 8.51 10.13
N CYS A 4 -12.38 7.99 9.86
CA CYS A 4 -12.62 6.54 9.92
C CYS A 4 -12.08 5.85 8.67
N LEU A 5 -11.45 4.69 8.85
CA LEU A 5 -11.01 3.83 7.76
C LEU A 5 -12.20 3.50 6.85
N LEU A 6 -12.10 3.85 5.57
CA LEU A 6 -13.16 3.58 4.61
C LEU A 6 -13.22 2.08 4.33
N THR A 7 -14.41 1.56 4.05
CA THR A 7 -14.58 0.16 3.64
C THR A 7 -13.73 -0.19 2.41
N SER A 8 -13.43 0.80 1.57
CA SER A 8 -12.48 0.69 0.46
C SER A 8 -11.05 0.39 0.91
N SER A 9 -10.56 0.99 2.01
CA SER A 9 -9.25 0.70 2.59
C SER A 9 -9.16 -0.76 3.09
N VAL A 10 -10.23 -1.30 3.68
CA VAL A 10 -10.29 -2.71 4.08
C VAL A 10 -10.30 -3.63 2.85
N SER A 11 -11.12 -3.30 1.84
CA SER A 11 -11.19 -4.08 0.59
C SER A 11 -9.85 -4.10 -0.15
N TRP A 12 -9.14 -2.96 -0.19
CA TRP A 12 -7.84 -2.87 -0.83
C TRP A 12 -6.74 -3.57 -0.02
N GLY A 13 -6.76 -3.40 1.32
CA GLY A 13 -5.80 -4.06 2.23
C GLY A 13 -5.89 -5.58 2.20
N THR A 14 -7.10 -6.12 2.11
CA THR A 14 -7.32 -7.58 1.94
C THR A 14 -6.90 -8.07 0.56
N GLY A 15 -7.14 -7.28 -0.49
CA GLY A 15 -6.63 -7.57 -1.84
C GLY A 15 -5.11 -7.66 -1.90
N ILE A 16 -4.41 -6.67 -1.32
CA ILE A 16 -2.93 -6.67 -1.28
C ILE A 16 -2.40 -7.85 -0.47
N PHE A 17 -3.04 -8.18 0.66
CA PHE A 17 -2.67 -9.35 1.44
C PHE A 17 -2.72 -10.62 0.57
N GLY A 18 -3.83 -10.84 -0.14
CA GLY A 18 -3.96 -11.97 -1.06
C GLY A 18 -2.90 -11.96 -2.17
N VAL A 19 -2.59 -10.81 -2.75
CA VAL A 19 -1.57 -10.70 -3.81
C VAL A 19 -0.17 -11.01 -3.28
N LYS A 20 0.23 -10.45 -2.13
CA LYS A 20 1.58 -10.58 -1.57
C LYS A 20 1.92 -11.99 -1.08
N HIS A 21 0.92 -12.74 -0.60
CA HIS A 21 1.15 -14.04 0.05
C HIS A 21 0.93 -15.23 -0.89
N ARG A 22 0.71 -14.99 -2.20
CA ARG A 22 0.62 -16.07 -3.19
C ARG A 22 1.98 -16.72 -3.45
N PRO A 23 2.00 -18.05 -3.65
CA PRO A 23 3.21 -18.73 -4.10
C PRO A 23 3.61 -18.21 -5.49
N PRO A 24 4.93 -18.10 -5.77
CA PRO A 24 5.40 -17.86 -7.13
C PRO A 24 5.09 -19.06 -8.03
N ASP A 25 4.94 -18.81 -9.33
CA ASP A 25 4.63 -19.84 -10.32
C ASP A 25 5.79 -20.85 -10.45
N PRO A 26 5.57 -22.15 -10.17
CA PRO A 26 6.61 -23.18 -10.29
C PRO A 26 7.20 -23.29 -11.69
N SER A 27 6.45 -22.96 -12.76
CA SER A 27 6.97 -22.97 -14.13
C SER A 27 8.02 -21.88 -14.38
N VAL A 28 8.01 -20.82 -13.57
CA VAL A 28 8.94 -19.68 -13.67
C VAL A 28 10.15 -19.86 -12.77
N VAL A 29 9.96 -20.34 -11.53
CA VAL A 29 11.02 -20.39 -10.50
C VAL A 29 11.52 -21.80 -10.17
N GLY A 30 10.93 -22.83 -10.77
CA GLY A 30 11.27 -24.24 -10.54
C GLY A 30 11.03 -24.69 -9.10
N ASP A 31 11.76 -25.72 -8.66
CA ASP A 31 11.58 -26.36 -7.34
C ASP A 31 11.76 -25.40 -6.14
N ARG A 32 12.39 -24.24 -6.36
CA ARG A 32 12.56 -23.19 -5.33
C ARG A 32 11.26 -22.49 -4.94
N TRP A 33 10.17 -22.68 -5.69
CA TRP A 33 8.89 -21.99 -5.46
C TRP A 33 8.41 -22.10 -4.01
N ARG A 34 8.60 -23.28 -3.39
CA ARG A 34 8.14 -23.56 -2.03
C ARG A 34 8.95 -22.82 -0.98
N GLN A 35 10.27 -22.78 -1.14
CA GLN A 35 11.16 -22.03 -0.24
C GLN A 35 10.85 -20.54 -0.33
N MET A 36 10.82 -19.99 -1.55
CA MET A 36 10.50 -18.58 -1.78
C MET A 36 9.12 -18.19 -1.24
N TRP A 37 8.14 -19.09 -1.32
CA TRP A 37 6.83 -18.84 -0.74
C TRP A 37 6.89 -18.77 0.78
N ARG A 38 7.60 -19.70 1.45
CA ARG A 38 7.78 -19.64 2.90
C ARG A 38 8.50 -18.39 3.35
N ASP A 39 9.59 -18.03 2.67
CA ASP A 39 10.34 -16.81 2.98
C ASP A 39 9.43 -15.58 2.93
N ARG A 40 8.52 -15.49 1.93
CA ARG A 40 7.52 -14.41 1.83
C ARG A 40 6.49 -14.42 2.95
N LEU A 41 6.05 -15.59 3.40
CA LEU A 41 5.11 -15.71 4.52
C LEU A 41 5.77 -15.28 5.84
N GLU A 42 7.05 -15.60 6.03
CA GLU A 42 7.83 -15.28 7.23
C GLU A 42 8.27 -13.81 7.26
N SER A 43 8.59 -13.23 6.11
CA SER A 43 9.02 -11.82 5.99
C SER A 43 7.85 -10.83 5.82
N GLY A 44 6.65 -11.34 5.56
CA GLY A 44 5.52 -10.53 5.10
C GLY A 44 4.89 -9.69 6.20
N SER A 45 4.96 -8.36 6.07
CA SER A 45 4.07 -7.47 6.81
C SER A 45 2.72 -7.35 6.09
N VAL A 46 1.63 -7.31 6.86
CA VAL A 46 0.28 -7.13 6.33
C VAL A 46 -0.07 -5.64 6.40
N PRO A 47 -0.19 -4.92 5.27
CA PRO A 47 -0.43 -3.48 5.26
C PRO A 47 -1.69 -3.09 6.04
N LEU A 48 -2.73 -3.91 5.95
CA LEU A 48 -3.99 -3.71 6.68
C LEU A 48 -3.78 -3.65 8.20
N ILE A 49 -2.88 -4.45 8.77
CA ILE A 49 -2.59 -4.43 10.21
C ILE A 49 -1.93 -3.11 10.60
N SER A 50 -1.02 -2.60 9.79
CA SER A 50 -0.41 -1.28 10.01
C SER A 50 -1.47 -0.17 9.91
N TRP A 51 -2.34 -0.20 8.90
CA TRP A 51 -3.40 0.81 8.75
C TRP A 51 -4.39 0.78 9.91
N LEU A 52 -4.73 -0.41 10.42
CA LEU A 52 -5.59 -0.56 11.61
C LEU A 52 -4.94 0.00 12.89
N LYS A 53 -3.61 0.02 12.97
CA LYS A 53 -2.87 0.67 14.08
C LYS A 53 -2.81 2.19 13.92
N HIS A 54 -2.79 2.68 12.69
CA HIS A 54 -2.71 4.10 12.34
C HIS A 54 -4.08 4.61 11.83
N GLN A 55 -5.10 4.64 12.69
CA GLN A 55 -6.45 5.08 12.27
C GLN A 55 -6.55 6.59 12.03
N GLN A 56 -5.69 7.37 12.68
CA GLN A 56 -5.67 8.82 12.55
C GLN A 56 -4.53 9.25 11.64
N ARG A 57 -4.63 10.46 11.09
CA ARG A 57 -3.54 11.04 10.31
C ARG A 57 -2.38 11.41 11.24
N ASP A 58 -1.32 10.61 11.21
CA ASP A 58 -0.10 10.76 11.99
C ASP A 58 1.13 10.75 11.06
N GLU A 59 2.34 10.67 11.64
CA GLU A 59 3.60 10.63 10.89
C GLU A 59 3.64 9.47 9.88
N PHE A 60 2.97 8.35 10.17
CA PHE A 60 2.89 7.21 9.25
C PHE A 60 2.17 7.57 7.94
N TRP A 61 1.15 8.43 7.99
CA TRP A 61 0.41 8.85 6.78
C TRP A 61 0.98 10.08 6.09
N GLN A 62 1.70 10.94 6.81
CA GLN A 62 2.28 12.19 6.29
C GLN A 62 3.18 11.93 5.09
N HIS A 63 4.02 10.89 5.14
CA HIS A 63 4.96 10.58 4.05
C HIS A 63 4.26 10.32 2.71
N GLY A 64 3.02 9.81 2.76
CA GLY A 64 2.29 9.36 1.57
C GLY A 64 1.41 10.44 0.95
N SER A 65 1.46 11.68 1.45
CA SER A 65 0.61 12.76 1.00
C SER A 65 1.41 13.83 0.26
N VAL A 66 0.93 14.22 -0.92
CA VAL A 66 1.52 15.34 -1.66
C VAL A 66 1.29 16.69 -0.98
N CYS A 67 0.34 16.79 -0.05
CA CYS A 67 0.03 18.05 0.62
C CYS A 67 1.10 18.52 1.62
N GLU A 68 2.13 17.71 1.90
CA GLU A 68 3.18 18.12 2.83
C GLU A 68 4.15 19.14 2.22
N ASN A 69 4.38 19.09 0.90
CA ASN A 69 5.28 20.02 0.22
C ASN A 69 4.98 20.10 -1.28
N TYR A 70 4.13 21.06 -1.67
CA TYR A 70 3.84 21.30 -3.09
C TYR A 70 5.02 21.89 -3.85
N ASP A 71 5.94 22.59 -3.16
CA ASP A 71 7.10 23.24 -3.79
C ASP A 71 8.15 22.22 -4.27
N ALA A 72 8.06 20.96 -3.84
CA ALA A 72 8.92 19.87 -4.34
C ALA A 72 8.53 19.37 -5.74
N ILE A 73 7.47 19.93 -6.34
CA ILE A 73 6.98 19.53 -7.67
C ILE A 73 7.59 20.46 -8.72
N ASP A 74 8.65 20.00 -9.39
CA ASP A 74 9.38 20.79 -10.41
C ASP A 74 8.74 20.77 -11.81
N CYS A 75 7.66 20.01 -12.01
CA CYS A 75 7.02 19.83 -13.31
C CYS A 75 5.53 20.23 -13.31
N ALA A 76 5.00 20.58 -14.47
CA ALA A 76 3.58 20.90 -14.60
C ALA A 76 2.71 19.66 -14.34
N VAL A 77 1.84 19.75 -13.32
CA VAL A 77 0.93 18.67 -12.92
C VAL A 77 -0.51 19.06 -13.20
N TYR A 78 -1.24 18.20 -13.91
CA TYR A 78 -2.69 18.27 -14.02
C TYR A 78 -3.32 17.24 -13.07
N ALA A 79 -3.73 17.71 -11.88
CA ALA A 79 -4.33 16.85 -10.86
C ALA A 79 -5.83 16.66 -11.13
N VAL A 80 -6.25 15.40 -11.29
CA VAL A 80 -7.65 15.00 -11.41
C VAL A 80 -7.96 13.99 -10.33
N GLY A 81 -9.05 14.22 -9.59
CA GLY A 81 -9.56 13.28 -8.61
C GLY A 81 -11.08 13.26 -8.62
N ASP A 82 -11.66 12.14 -8.19
CA ASP A 82 -13.02 12.12 -7.69
C ASP A 82 -13.05 12.67 -6.25
N GLY A 83 -14.22 12.94 -5.68
CA GLY A 83 -14.39 13.67 -4.41
C GLY A 83 -13.76 13.03 -3.15
N GLN A 84 -12.94 11.99 -3.29
CA GLN A 84 -12.15 11.34 -2.24
C GLN A 84 -10.64 11.37 -2.56
N MET A 85 -10.04 12.55 -2.74
CA MET A 85 -8.59 12.62 -2.95
C MET A 85 -7.81 12.33 -1.67
N VAL A 86 -7.28 11.10 -1.58
CA VAL A 86 -5.99 10.82 -0.96
C VAL A 86 -5.06 10.45 -2.11
N ILE A 87 -4.26 11.40 -2.58
CA ILE A 87 -3.19 11.12 -3.56
C ILE A 87 -2.07 10.40 -2.79
N GLN A 88 -2.16 9.08 -2.68
CA GLN A 88 -1.04 8.24 -2.25
C GLN A 88 -0.19 7.91 -3.49
N MET A 89 0.84 8.71 -3.75
CA MET A 89 1.95 8.26 -4.58
C MET A 89 2.80 7.31 -3.74
N GLN A 90 2.41 6.04 -3.68
CA GLN A 90 3.29 4.98 -3.17
C GLN A 90 4.33 4.68 -4.25
N PHE A 91 5.47 5.36 -4.18
CA PHE A 91 6.69 4.86 -4.80
C PHE A 91 7.10 3.61 -4.03
N PHE A 92 6.93 2.45 -4.64
CA PHE A 92 7.62 1.25 -4.22
C PHE A 92 9.07 1.41 -4.70
N ASP A 93 9.97 1.75 -3.79
CA ASP A 93 11.42 1.55 -3.97
C ASP A 93 11.72 0.04 -3.94
#